data_AF-A0A356I6S8-F1
#
_entry.id   AF-A0A356I6S8-F1
#
_cell.length_a   1.000
_cell.length_b   1.000
_cell.length_c   1.000
_cell.angle_alpha   90.00
_cell.angle_beta   90.00
_cell.angle_gamma   90.00
#
_symmetry.space_group_name_H-M   'P 1'
#
loop_
_entity.id
_entity.type
_entity.pdbx_description
1 polymer ?
#
loop_
_entity_poly.entity_id
_entity_poly.type
_entity_poly.pdbx_seq_one_letter_code
_entity_poly.pdbx_strand_id
1 'polypeptide(L)'
;NITHFKNPYADVVIECSKGTYIRTLAHDLGEALGIGGCLSALRRDASGPLHIDQAHKLDDILTETRETLVERTLNPAEFLP
;
A
#
# COMPACT_ATOMS: atom_id res chain seq x y z
N ASN A 1 8.76 3.65 -10.45
CA ASN A 1 8.20 4.51 -11.53
C ASN A 1 7.62 5.78 -10.92
N ILE A 2 7.98 6.97 -11.42
CA ILE A 2 7.35 8.24 -10.99
C ILE A 2 6.03 8.39 -11.76
N THR A 3 4.92 8.59 -11.05
CA THR A 3 3.57 8.72 -11.64
C THR A 3 3.09 10.17 -11.65
N HIS A 4 3.54 10.98 -10.69
CA HIS A 4 3.26 12.41 -10.64
C HIS A 4 4.47 13.17 -10.08
N PHE A 5 4.71 14.37 -10.58
CA PHE A 5 5.74 15.25 -10.05
C PHE A 5 5.26 16.70 -10.08
N LYS A 6 5.22 17.33 -8.91
CA LYS A 6 4.91 18.74 -8.72
C LYS A 6 5.66 19.22 -7.50
N ASN A 7 6.76 19.95 -7.70
CA ASN A 7 7.59 20.46 -6.62
C ASN A 7 6.73 21.09 -5.48
N PRO A 8 6.92 20.69 -4.22
CA PRO A 8 7.97 19.78 -3.70
C PRO A 8 7.57 18.29 -3.63
N TYR A 9 6.45 17.89 -4.25
CA TYR A 9 5.88 16.54 -4.18
C TYR A 9 6.23 15.67 -5.39
N ALA A 10 6.43 14.38 -5.14
CA ALA A 10 6.59 13.34 -6.15
C ALA A 10 5.84 12.09 -5.70
N ASP A 11 5.02 11.53 -6.58
CA ASP A 11 4.36 10.24 -6.37
C ASP A 11 5.13 9.17 -7.12
N VAL A 12 5.40 8.07 -6.44
CA VAL A 12 6.17 6.95 -6.98
C VAL A 12 5.48 5.63 -6.67
N VAL A 13 5.50 4.72 -7.63
CA VAL A 13 5.13 3.32 -7.46
C VAL A 13 6.41 2.51 -7.30
N ILE A 14 6.43 1.70 -6.24
CA ILE A 14 7.57 0.88 -5.82
C ILE A 14 7.10 -0.54 -5.60
N GLU A 15 7.74 -1.48 -6.28
CA GLU A 15 7.69 -2.90 -5.95
C GLU A 15 8.90 -3.24 -5.08
N CYS A 16 8.67 -3.89 -3.94
CA CYS A 16 9.73 -4.18 -2.99
C CYS A 16 9.48 -5.49 -2.23
N SER A 17 10.54 -6.06 -1.66
CA SER A 17 10.44 -7.23 -0.80
C SER A 17 9.88 -6.88 0.59
N LYS A 18 9.52 -7.91 1.36
CA LYS A 18 9.10 -7.72 2.75
C LYS A 18 10.21 -7.05 3.57
N GLY A 19 9.82 -6.12 4.44
CA GLY A 19 10.75 -5.40 5.32
C GLY A 19 11.36 -4.14 4.74
N THR A 20 11.10 -3.80 3.48
CA THR A 20 11.53 -2.51 2.92
C THR A 20 10.83 -1.35 3.62
N TYR A 21 11.63 -0.40 4.13
CA TYR A 21 11.14 0.77 4.84
C TYR A 21 11.01 1.96 3.87
N ILE A 22 9.81 2.17 3.30
CA ILE A 22 9.56 3.23 2.30
C ILE A 22 9.90 4.63 2.83
N ARG A 23 9.78 4.84 4.14
CA ARG A 23 10.19 6.10 4.79
C ARG A 23 11.69 6.36 4.65
N THR A 24 12.52 5.34 4.85
CA THR A 24 13.98 5.44 4.69
C THR A 24 14.32 5.70 3.22
N LEU A 25 13.65 5.01 2.29
CA LEU A 25 13.85 5.27 0.86
C LEU A 25 13.55 6.73 0.46
N ALA A 26 12.50 7.34 1.02
CA ALA A 26 12.19 8.75 0.78
C ALA A 26 13.27 9.70 1.35
N HIS A 27 13.83 9.35 2.50
CA HIS A 27 14.94 10.07 3.12
C HIS A 27 16.21 9.97 2.25
N ASP A 28 16.62 8.75 1.92
CA ASP A 28 17.83 8.47 1.11
C ASP A 28 17.76 9.14 -0.27
N LEU A 29 16.58 9.15 -0.91
CA LEU A 29 16.36 9.85 -2.17
C LEU A 29 16.56 11.37 -2.01
N GLY A 30 16.04 11.93 -0.93
CA GLY A 30 16.21 13.34 -0.61
C GLY A 30 17.66 13.72 -0.32
N GLU A 31 18.40 12.86 0.39
CA GLU A 31 19.85 13.01 0.62
C GLU A 31 20.62 12.95 -0.71
N ALA A 32 20.32 11.98 -1.57
CA ALA A 32 20.96 11.84 -2.88
C ALA A 32 20.72 13.06 -3.79
N LEU A 33 19.58 13.74 -3.63
CA LEU A 33 19.25 14.99 -4.34
C LEU A 33 19.82 16.25 -3.67
N GLY A 34 20.38 16.16 -2.46
CA GLY A 34 20.94 17.29 -1.71
C GLY A 34 19.91 18.27 -1.15
N ILE A 35 18.63 17.91 -1.15
CA ILE A 35 17.52 18.78 -0.71
C ILE A 35 16.78 18.25 0.53
N GLY A 36 17.08 17.01 0.95
CA GLY A 36 16.33 16.30 1.96
C GLY A 36 15.01 15.73 1.42
N GLY A 37 14.42 14.79 2.16
CA GLY A 37 13.23 14.09 1.71
C GLY A 37 12.50 13.42 2.87
N CYS A 38 11.17 13.42 2.81
CA CYS A 38 10.34 12.78 3.80
C CYS A 38 9.09 12.21 3.12
N LEU A 39 8.63 11.07 3.60
CA LEU A 39 7.40 10.44 3.14
C LEU A 39 6.18 11.25 3.63
N SER A 40 5.44 11.85 2.70
CA SER A 40 4.21 12.60 2.98
C SER A 40 2.98 11.71 3.09
N ALA A 41 2.86 10.71 2.21
CA ALA A 41 1.75 9.78 2.15
C ALA A 41 2.24 8.41 1.65
N LEU A 42 1.56 7.34 2.05
CA LEU A 42 1.83 5.99 1.60
C LEU A 42 0.53 5.23 1.42
N ARG A 43 0.36 4.64 0.25
CA ARG A 43 -0.66 3.63 -0.01
C ARG A 43 0.04 2.33 -0.40
N ARG A 44 -0.43 1.23 0.18
CA ARG A 44 0.02 -0.11 -0.20
C ARG A 44 -0.99 -0.71 -1.16
N ASP A 45 -0.55 -0.94 -2.39
CA ASP A 45 -1.42 -1.52 -3.43
C ASP A 45 -1.43 -3.05 -3.39
N ALA A 46 -0.37 -3.69 -2.90
CA ALA A 46 -0.30 -5.14 -2.79
C ALA A 46 0.43 -5.63 -1.54
N SER A 47 0.09 -6.83 -1.09
CA SER A 47 0.81 -7.59 -0.04
C SER A 47 0.85 -9.07 -0.42
N GLY A 48 1.94 -9.48 -1.05
CA GLY A 48 2.04 -10.82 -1.64
C GLY A 48 0.94 -11.02 -2.69
N PRO A 49 0.12 -12.08 -2.62
CA PRO A 49 -0.96 -12.35 -3.58
C PRO A 49 -2.18 -11.43 -3.45
N LEU A 50 -2.27 -10.60 -2.40
CA LEU A 50 -3.44 -9.76 -2.14
C LEU A 50 -3.27 -8.37 -2.77
N HIS A 51 -4.13 -8.01 -3.72
CA HIS A 51 -4.15 -6.69 -4.35
C HIS A 51 -5.28 -5.81 -3.81
N ILE A 52 -5.07 -4.49 -3.76
CA ILE A 52 -6.03 -3.52 -3.22
C ILE A 52 -7.36 -3.50 -3.99
N ASP A 53 -7.34 -3.86 -5.28
CA ASP A 53 -8.55 -3.92 -6.11
C ASP A 53 -9.50 -5.06 -5.68
N GLN A 54 -9.00 -6.02 -4.90
CA GLN A 54 -9.77 -7.11 -4.33
C GLN A 54 -10.24 -6.79 -2.90
N ALA A 55 -9.83 -5.64 -2.34
CA ALA A 55 -10.17 -5.27 -0.98
C ALA A 55 -11.60 -4.72 -0.89
N HIS A 56 -12.32 -5.13 0.15
CA HIS A 56 -13.63 -4.57 0.48
C HIS A 56 -13.46 -3.33 1.36
N LYS A 57 -14.32 -2.34 1.18
CA LYS A 57 -14.36 -1.18 2.08
C LYS A 57 -14.98 -1.59 3.41
N LEU A 58 -14.55 -0.94 4.49
CA LEU A 58 -15.08 -1.21 5.82
C LEU A 58 -16.59 -0.92 5.91
N ASP A 59 -17.05 0.17 5.30
CA ASP A 59 -18.48 0.53 5.32
C ASP A 59 -19.35 -0.55 4.67
N ASP A 60 -18.91 -1.14 3.56
CA ASP A 60 -19.61 -2.24 2.89
C ASP A 60 -19.71 -3.43 3.86
N ILE A 61 -18.59 -3.80 4.49
CA ILE A 61 -18.53 -4.91 5.45
C ILE A 61 -19.50 -4.72 6.62
N LEU A 62 -19.61 -3.51 7.15
CA LEU A 62 -20.45 -3.21 8.32
C LEU A 62 -21.95 -3.26 8.02
N THR A 63 -22.34 -3.23 6.75
CA THR A 63 -23.75 -3.26 6.31
C THR A 63 -24.19 -4.62 5.79
N GLU A 64 -23.27 -5.56 5.61
CA GLU A 64 -23.54 -6.89 5.05
C GLU A 64 -23.86 -7.94 6.12
N THR A 65 -24.56 -9.00 5.71
CA THR A 65 -24.83 -10.14 6.60
C THR A 65 -23.61 -11.05 6.70
N ARG A 66 -23.55 -11.84 7.77
CA ARG A 66 -22.46 -12.82 7.97
C ARG A 66 -22.34 -13.77 6.78
N GLU A 67 -23.45 -14.25 6.24
CA GLU A 67 -23.47 -15.21 5.14
C GLU A 67 -22.80 -14.64 3.89
N THR A 68 -23.15 -13.40 3.53
CA THR A 68 -22.54 -12.70 2.39
C THR A 68 -21.06 -12.43 2.60
N LEU A 69 -20.64 -12.08 3.82
CA LEU A 69 -19.24 -11.85 4.15
C LEU A 69 -18.40 -13.13 4.02
N VAL A 70 -18.92 -14.28 4.43
CA VAL A 70 -18.20 -15.57 4.31
C VAL A 70 -17.93 -15.92 2.83
N GLU A 71 -18.86 -15.61 1.92
CA GLU A 71 -18.69 -15.89 0.49
C GLU A 71 -17.70 -14.93 -0.21
N ARG A 72 -17.55 -13.72 0.32
CA ARG A 72 -16.78 -12.64 -0.32
C ARG A 72 -15.41 -12.39 0.31
N THR A 73 -15.12 -12.99 1.46
CA THR A 73 -13.87 -12.77 2.18
C THR A 73 -12.99 -14.02 2.17
N LEU A 74 -11.69 -13.80 2.31
CA LEU A 74 -10.71 -14.87 2.37
C LEU A 74 -10.59 -15.36 3.80
N ASN A 75 -10.49 -16.67 4.00
CA ASN A 75 -10.10 -17.25 5.28
C ASN A 75 -8.58 -17.03 5.50
N PRO A 76 -8.16 -16.22 6.49
CA PRO A 76 -6.73 -15.95 6.69
C PRO A 76 -5.91 -17.21 6.96
N ALA A 77 -6.51 -18.23 7.61
CA ALA A 77 -5.83 -19.49 7.91
C ALA A 77 -5.52 -20.34 6.66
N GLU A 78 -6.25 -20.10 5.56
CA GLU A 78 -6.02 -20.79 4.28
C GLU A 78 -5.05 -20.04 3.39
N PHE A 79 -4.90 -18.72 3.59
CA PHE A 79 -4.21 -17.84 2.66
C PHE A 79 -2.90 -17.24 3.16
N LEU A 80 -2.68 -17.26 4.48
CA LEU A 80 -1.43 -16.80 5.10
C LEU A 80 -0.53 -18.01 5.40
N PRO A 81 0.79 -17.90 5.14
CA PRO A 81 1.76 -18.94 5.45
C PRO A 81 1.96 -19.13 6.96
#